data_AF-A0A377E7S6-F1
#
_entry.id   AF-A0A377E7S6-F1
#
_cell.length_a   1.000
_cell.length_b   1.000
_cell.length_c   1.000
_cell.angle_alpha   90.00
_cell.angle_beta   90.00
_cell.angle_gamma   90.00
#
_symmetry.space_group_name_H-M   'P 1'
#
loop_
_entity.id
_entity.type
_entity.pdbx_description
1 polymer ?
#
loop_
_entity_poly.entity_id
_entity_poly.type
_entity_poly.pdbx_seq_one_letter_code
_entity_poly.pdbx_strand_id
1 'polypeptide(L)' 'MQYNPLGKTDLRVSRLCLGCMTFGEPDRGNHAWTLPEESSRPIIKRALEAA' A
#
# COMPACT_ATOMS: atom_id res chain seq x y z
N MET A 1 3.89 12.79 -8.86
CA MET A 1 3.70 11.48 -9.54
C MET A 1 2.81 11.61 -10.77
N GLN A 2 2.74 10.58 -11.63
CA GLN A 2 1.84 10.54 -12.81
C GLN A 2 0.53 9.85 -12.43
N TYR A 3 -0.61 10.50 -12.71
CA TYR A 3 -1.94 9.98 -12.39
C TYR A 3 -2.79 9.78 -13.66
N ASN A 4 -3.43 8.62 -13.78
CA ASN A 4 -4.26 8.22 -14.91
C ASN A 4 -5.70 7.91 -14.47
N PRO A 5 -6.69 8.09 -15.36
CA PRO A 5 -8.06 7.65 -15.08
C PRO A 5 -8.11 6.12 -14.96
N LEU A 6 -8.86 5.62 -13.98
CA LEU A 6 -9.07 4.19 -13.80
C LEU A 6 -10.27 3.74 -14.66
N GLY A 7 -9.98 3.29 -15.88
CA GLY A 7 -11.01 2.80 -16.80
C GLY A 7 -12.06 3.87 -17.13
N LYS A 8 -13.34 3.54 -16.93
CA LYS A 8 -14.49 4.46 -17.13
C LYS A 8 -15.01 5.06 -15.81
N THR A 9 -14.22 4.99 -14.74
CA THR A 9 -14.59 5.56 -13.44
C THR A 9 -14.13 7.01 -13.35
N ASP A 10 -14.69 7.76 -12.40
CA ASP A 10 -14.25 9.12 -12.08
C ASP A 10 -12.97 9.16 -11.21
N LEU A 11 -12.34 8.01 -10.98
CA LEU A 11 -11.14 7.90 -10.16
C LEU A 11 -9.88 8.21 -10.98
N ARG A 12 -8.99 9.01 -10.40
CA ARG A 12 -7.61 9.19 -10.86
C ARG A 12 -6.67 8.45 -9.91
N VAL A 13 -5.89 7.52 -10.46
CA VAL A 13 -4.94 6.69 -9.68
C VAL A 13 -3.52 6.94 -10.14
N SER A 14 -2.55 6.77 -9.24
CA SER A 14 -1.14 6.79 -9.61
C SER A 14 -0.84 5.68 -10.62
N ARG A 15 0.15 5.91 -11.50
CA ARG A 15 0.71 4.87 -12.38
C ARG A 15 1.36 3.72 -11.59
N LEU A 16 1.77 3.95 -10.35
CA LEU A 16 2.37 2.95 -9.45
C LEU A 16 1.54 2.84 -8.17
N CYS A 17 1.21 1.62 -7.79
CA CYS A 17 0.46 1.32 -6.56
C CYS A 17 1.36 0.62 -5.54
N LEU A 18 1.16 0.92 -4.26
CA LEU A 18 1.76 0.15 -3.17
C LEU A 18 0.93 -1.12 -2.93
N GLY A 19 1.53 -2.28 -3.15
CA GLY A 19 0.92 -3.55 -2.75
C GLY A 19 0.97 -3.74 -1.24
N CYS A 20 -0.10 -4.30 -0.66
CA CYS A 20 -0.26 -4.41 0.80
C CYS A 20 -0.09 -5.84 1.35
N MET A 21 0.38 -6.80 0.55
CA MET A 21 0.49 -8.20 0.95
C MET A 21 1.38 -8.39 2.20
N THR A 22 2.39 -7.53 2.37
CA THR A 22 3.32 -7.53 3.52
C THR A 22 2.70 -7.00 4.80
N PHE A 23 1.63 -6.21 4.77
CA PHE A 23 1.11 -5.54 5.96
C PHE A 23 0.05 -6.40 6.65
N GLY A 24 0.24 -6.68 7.93
CA GLY A 24 -0.66 -7.54 8.71
C GLY A 24 -0.06 -8.00 10.03
N GLU A 25 -0.87 -8.67 10.84
CA GLU A 25 -0.44 -9.24 12.11
C GLU A 25 0.19 -10.62 11.89
N PRO A 26 1.48 -10.83 12.24
CA PRO A 26 2.17 -12.11 12.05
C PRO A 26 1.47 -13.29 12.71
N ASP A 27 0.80 -13.04 13.83
CA ASP A 27 0.12 -14.04 14.64
C ASP A 27 -1.30 -14.35 14.15
N ARG A 28 -1.83 -13.58 13.18
CA ARG A 28 -3.14 -13.83 12.56
C ARG A 28 -2.97 -14.59 11.25
N GLY A 29 -2.80 -15.91 11.35
CA GLY A 29 -2.80 -16.83 10.21
C GLY A 29 -1.44 -17.43 9.89
N ASN A 30 -1.26 -17.88 8.65
CA ASN A 30 -0.06 -18.64 8.24
C ASN A 30 1.06 -17.75 7.65
N HIS A 31 0.97 -16.43 7.82
CA HIS A 31 1.87 -15.47 7.18
C HIS A 31 2.71 -14.72 8.22
N ALA A 32 3.62 -15.46 8.86
CA ALA A 32 4.55 -14.93 9.87
C ALA A 32 5.52 -13.85 9.33
N TRP A 33 5.59 -13.68 8.00
CA TRP A 33 6.38 -12.65 7.33
C TRP A 33 5.65 -11.30 7.18
N THR A 34 4.42 -11.19 7.67
CA THR A 34 3.69 -9.92 7.65
C THR A 34 4.30 -8.93 8.65
N LEU A 35 4.01 -7.65 8.44
CA LEU A 35 4.57 -6.53 9.17
C LEU A 35 3.45 -5.82 9.96
N PRO A 36 3.55 -5.71 11.29
CA PRO A 36 2.54 -5.04 12.12
C PRO A 36 2.34 -3.58 11.75
N GLU A 37 1.22 -2.98 12.20
CA GLU A 37 0.84 -1.61 11.85
C GLU A 37 1.96 -0.60 12.12
N GLU A 38 2.56 -0.63 13.31
CA GLU A 38 3.58 0.34 13.73
C GLU A 38 4.78 0.36 12.80
N SER A 39 5.22 -0.82 12.34
CA SER A 39 6.34 -0.97 11.42
C SER A 39 5.96 -0.70 9.96
N SER A 40 4.69 -0.89 9.61
CA SER A 40 4.15 -0.63 8.26
C SER A 40 3.90 0.84 7.97
N ARG A 41 3.46 1.61 8.98
CA ARG A 41 3.17 3.05 8.88
C ARG A 41 4.26 3.88 8.19
N PRO A 42 5.56 3.78 8.52
CA PRO A 42 6.59 4.57 7.85
C PRO A 42 6.72 4.24 6.36
N ILE A 43 6.50 2.98 5.96
CA ILE A 43 6.55 2.56 4.55
C ILE A 43 5.38 3.19 3.77
N ILE A 44 4.17 3.09 4.31
CA ILE A 44 2.97 3.68 3.71
C ILE A 44 3.11 5.20 3.61
N LYS A 45 3.57 5.86 4.69
CA LYS A 45 3.82 7.30 4.69
C LYS A 45 4.79 7.71 3.59
N ARG A 46 5.91 6.99 3.44
CA ARG A 46 6.89 7.29 2.39
C ARG A 46 6.35 7.07 0.98
N ALA A 47 5.51 6.05 0.79
CA ALA A 47 4.85 5.83 -0.50
C ALA A 47 3.88 6.97 -0.87
N LEU A 48 3.19 7.54 0.12
CA LEU A 48 2.32 8.70 -0.05
C LEU A 48 3.10 10.00 -0.27
N GLU A 49 4.20 10.21 0.45
CA GLU A 49 5.04 11.41 0.30
C GLU A 49 5.84 11.40 -1.01
N ALA A 50 6.16 10.23 -1.54
CA ALA A 50 6.78 10.08 -2.85
C ALA A 50 5.78 10.20 -4.01
N ALA A 51 4.48 10.35 -3.72
CA ALA A 51 3.41 10.55 -4.69
C ALA A 51 3.26 12.01 -5.13
#